data_AF-A0A6J4NEI3-F1
#
_entry.id   AF-A0A6J4NEI3-F1
#
_cell.length_a   1.000
_cell.length_b   1.000
_cell.length_c   1.000
_cell.angle_alpha   90.00
_cell.angle_beta   90.00
_cell.angle_gamma   90.00
#
_symmetry.space_group_name_H-M   'P 1'
#
loop_
_entity.id
_entity.type
_entity.pdbx_description
1 polymer ?
#
loop_
_entity_poly.entity_id
_entity_poly.type
_entity_poly.pdbx_seq_one_letter_code
_entity_poly.pdbx_strand_id
1 'polypeptide(L)'
;MNLLFVAGPSRSGTTAFVKYLNEHPEVLICVERFKWIPREEVTPEIFTLERIMSFEEEYEKRGTESRWWVHKRFVDRKDPAKLKWMGDKFPQYTKSLDLLSENNPGASFIITYRPVEEVAESHEARSNNPDDAWLGGRDGFMIGLQNWNRDLRRAREFIESGVNPNVLIIGYHDFFYRNEACIPLISRFLDLEFDGSVQKAWRDLSRDFESKRRGKEFLTEEQRALIDKHADRETEAWILDYMKKQWEELELYSPEAARATIDERRRYAISVAEERAKEKNRPRPVRELRGRIEELEDKLEKERGKAEARQKKNRRLTRRLRTLEGQMQALQSSRAWKLLTILSLLRGKATDGARRIRASFGSSRKS
;
A
#
# COMPACT_ATOMS: atom_id res chain seq x y z
N MET A 1 -30.23 -4.56 5.70
CA MET A 1 -28.96 -3.80 5.80
C MET A 1 -27.99 -4.40 4.78
N ASN A 2 -27.39 -3.56 3.94
CA ASN A 2 -26.38 -3.96 2.96
C ASN A 2 -24.98 -3.62 3.48
N LEU A 3 -23.99 -4.43 3.10
CA LEU A 3 -22.59 -4.22 3.50
C LEU A 3 -21.80 -3.52 2.40
N LEU A 4 -21.01 -2.52 2.78
CA LEU A 4 -20.15 -1.75 1.88
C LEU A 4 -18.71 -1.67 2.39
N PHE A 5 -17.78 -2.25 1.64
CA PHE A 5 -16.36 -2.14 1.93
C PHE A 5 -15.70 -1.07 1.07
N VAL A 6 -14.90 -0.20 1.69
CA VAL A 6 -14.10 0.80 0.97
C VAL A 6 -12.62 0.45 1.07
N ALA A 7 -11.97 0.33 -0.09
CA ALA A 7 -10.58 -0.08 -0.22
C ALA A 7 -9.84 0.77 -1.27
N GLY A 8 -8.57 0.45 -1.50
CA GLY A 8 -7.74 1.06 -2.55
C GLY A 8 -6.33 1.32 -2.05
N PRO A 9 -5.42 1.77 -2.94
CA PRO A 9 -4.06 2.09 -2.56
C PRO A 9 -4.01 3.03 -1.36
N SER A 10 -3.09 2.79 -0.43
CA SER A 10 -2.89 3.74 0.66
C SER A 10 -2.62 5.13 0.08
N ARG A 11 -3.23 6.17 0.67
CA ARG A 11 -3.15 7.58 0.19
C ARG A 11 -3.96 7.91 -1.08
N SER A 12 -4.92 7.07 -1.47
CA SER A 12 -5.89 7.33 -2.54
C SER A 12 -7.16 8.12 -2.12
N GLY A 13 -7.19 8.70 -0.92
CA GLY A 13 -8.33 9.50 -0.45
C GLY A 13 -9.49 8.72 0.19
N THR A 14 -9.37 7.41 0.43
CA THR A 14 -10.42 6.59 1.09
C THR A 14 -11.02 7.19 2.36
N THR A 15 -10.22 7.83 3.23
CA THR A 15 -10.73 8.46 4.46
C THR A 15 -11.65 9.63 4.17
N ALA A 16 -11.29 10.48 3.20
CA ALA A 16 -12.14 11.60 2.80
C ALA A 16 -13.41 11.09 2.14
N PHE A 17 -13.28 10.14 1.20
CA PHE A 17 -14.43 9.50 0.55
C PHE A 17 -15.48 8.99 1.54
N VAL A 18 -15.04 8.29 2.58
CA VAL A 18 -15.93 7.77 3.64
C VAL A 18 -16.58 8.87 4.46
N LYS A 19 -15.90 9.99 4.74
CA LYS A 19 -16.53 11.12 5.45
C LYS A 19 -17.72 11.65 4.66
N TYR A 20 -17.59 11.72 3.33
CA TYR A 20 -18.64 12.20 2.45
C TYR A 20 -19.80 11.21 2.38
N LEU A 21 -19.52 9.91 2.22
CA LEU A 21 -20.57 8.88 2.30
C LEU A 21 -21.35 8.97 3.62
N ASN A 22 -20.66 9.21 4.73
CA ASN A 22 -21.29 9.38 6.04
C ASN A 22 -22.05 10.71 6.21
N GLU A 23 -22.06 11.62 5.24
CA GLU A 23 -23.01 12.74 5.24
C GLU A 23 -24.43 12.28 4.87
N HIS A 24 -24.56 11.18 4.14
CA HIS A 24 -25.86 10.62 3.77
C HIS A 24 -26.54 9.94 4.98
N PRO A 25 -27.82 10.23 5.30
CA PRO A 25 -28.49 9.70 6.50
C PRO A 25 -28.59 8.17 6.52
N GLU A 26 -28.70 7.53 5.35
CA GLU A 26 -28.86 6.07 5.21
C GLU A 26 -27.54 5.27 5.12
N VAL A 27 -26.39 5.93 5.30
CA VAL A 27 -25.06 5.30 5.15
C VAL A 27 -24.22 5.48 6.42
N LEU A 28 -23.66 4.38 6.92
CA LEU A 28 -22.70 4.37 8.03
C LEU A 28 -21.46 3.54 7.67
N ILE A 29 -20.36 4.19 7.28
CA ILE A 29 -19.10 3.51 6.97
C ILE A 29 -18.05 3.85 8.01
N CYS A 30 -17.56 2.83 8.70
CA CYS A 30 -16.51 2.96 9.69
C CYS A 30 -15.16 3.34 9.04
N VAL A 31 -14.33 4.08 9.78
CA VAL A 31 -12.94 4.34 9.38
C VAL A 31 -12.01 3.40 10.14
N GLU A 32 -11.68 2.29 9.49
CA GLU A 32 -10.70 1.29 9.94
C GLU A 32 -11.02 0.77 11.35
N ARG A 33 -12.31 0.53 11.61
CA ARG A 33 -12.81 0.06 12.92
C ARG A 33 -12.38 -1.37 13.19
N PHE A 34 -12.39 -2.19 12.15
CA PHE A 34 -12.12 -3.63 12.21
C PHE A 34 -10.76 -3.99 11.60
N LYS A 35 -9.84 -3.01 11.47
CA LYS A 35 -8.51 -3.26 10.88
C LYS A 35 -7.67 -4.30 11.63
N TRP A 36 -7.95 -4.51 12.92
CA TRP A 36 -7.25 -5.47 13.79
C TRP A 36 -7.97 -6.81 13.96
N ILE A 37 -9.21 -6.92 13.49
CA ILE A 37 -9.95 -8.19 13.48
C ILE A 37 -9.35 -9.05 12.36
N PRO A 38 -9.06 -10.34 12.61
CA PRO A 38 -8.69 -11.29 11.56
C PRO A 38 -9.69 -11.22 10.40
N ARG A 39 -9.22 -11.31 9.15
CA ARG A 39 -10.12 -11.06 8.00
C ARG A 39 -11.21 -12.12 7.86
N GLU A 40 -10.93 -13.31 8.37
CA GLU A 40 -11.82 -14.46 8.51
C GLU A 40 -13.01 -14.16 9.44
N GLU A 41 -12.85 -13.23 10.38
CA GLU A 41 -13.86 -12.84 11.37
C GLU A 41 -14.61 -11.54 10.98
N VAL A 42 -14.26 -10.94 9.85
CA VAL A 42 -15.01 -9.79 9.31
C VAL A 42 -16.25 -10.33 8.58
N THR A 43 -17.31 -10.56 9.34
CA THR A 43 -18.60 -11.11 8.87
C THR A 43 -19.74 -10.11 9.12
N PRO A 44 -20.97 -10.33 8.60
CA PRO A 44 -22.07 -9.40 8.79
C PRO A 44 -22.43 -9.11 10.25
N GLU A 45 -22.21 -10.07 11.15
CA GLU A 45 -22.60 -9.99 12.57
C GLU A 45 -21.83 -8.93 13.35
N ILE A 46 -20.63 -8.53 12.89
CA ILE A 46 -19.85 -7.48 13.55
C ILE A 46 -20.28 -6.06 13.13
N PHE A 47 -21.13 -5.93 12.10
CA PHE A 47 -21.67 -4.66 11.62
C PHE A 47 -22.99 -4.33 12.31
N THR A 48 -22.91 -4.10 13.63
CA THR A 48 -24.00 -3.56 14.46
C THR A 48 -23.57 -2.25 15.11
N LEU A 49 -24.52 -1.40 15.48
CA LEU A 49 -24.20 -0.12 16.14
C LEU A 49 -23.53 -0.36 17.49
N GLU A 50 -24.00 -1.37 18.23
CA GLU A 50 -23.45 -1.79 19.51
C GLU A 50 -22.00 -2.22 19.35
N ARG A 51 -21.68 -3.05 18.34
CA ARG A 51 -20.31 -3.50 18.10
C ARG A 51 -19.41 -2.37 17.61
N ILE A 52 -19.90 -1.50 16.76
CA ILE A 52 -19.16 -0.31 16.30
C ILE A 52 -18.78 0.57 17.49
N MET A 53 -19.69 0.76 18.45
CA MET A 53 -19.48 1.59 19.65
C MET A 53 -18.78 0.86 20.80
N SER A 54 -18.58 -0.46 20.72
CA SER A 54 -17.89 -1.27 21.72
C SER A 54 -16.37 -1.23 21.53
N PHE A 55 -15.72 -0.21 22.09
CA PHE A 55 -14.26 -0.11 22.12
C PHE A 55 -13.76 -0.91 23.32
N GLU A 56 -13.28 -2.13 23.09
CA GLU A 56 -12.63 -2.91 24.14
C GLU A 56 -11.32 -2.21 24.57
N GLU A 57 -10.95 -2.38 25.84
CA GLU A 57 -9.80 -1.73 26.49
C GLU A 57 -8.46 -1.99 25.74
N GLU A 58 -8.33 -3.13 25.06
CA GLU A 58 -7.16 -3.43 24.22
C GLU A 58 -7.07 -2.58 22.94
N TYR A 59 -8.19 -2.10 22.41
CA TYR A 59 -8.20 -1.19 21.27
C TYR A 59 -7.71 0.21 21.68
N GLU A 60 -8.14 0.69 22.86
CA GLU A 60 -7.75 1.99 23.41
C GLU A 60 -6.23 2.11 23.58
N LYS A 61 -5.58 1.04 24.08
CA LYS A 61 -4.10 0.96 24.21
C LYS A 61 -3.35 1.08 22.87
N ARG A 62 -4.01 0.88 21.72
CA ARG A 62 -3.41 0.96 20.37
C ARG A 62 -3.59 2.34 19.70
N GLY A 63 -3.97 3.37 20.47
CA GLY A 63 -4.12 4.74 19.98
C GLY A 63 -5.40 5.00 19.19
N THR A 64 -6.46 4.22 19.42
CA THR A 64 -7.75 4.38 18.74
C THR A 64 -8.70 5.35 19.41
N GLU A 65 -8.35 5.94 20.56
CA GLU A 65 -9.18 6.91 21.27
C GLU A 65 -9.58 8.09 20.37
N SER A 66 -8.64 8.53 19.51
CA SER A 66 -8.90 9.54 18.46
C SER A 66 -9.99 9.13 17.45
N ARG A 67 -10.23 7.83 17.25
CA ARG A 67 -11.23 7.31 16.33
C ARG A 67 -12.57 7.05 17.00
N TRP A 68 -12.61 6.82 18.31
CA TRP A 68 -13.86 6.70 19.06
C TRP A 68 -14.77 7.90 18.79
N TRP A 69 -14.24 9.11 18.93
CA TRP A 69 -14.99 10.34 18.64
C TRP A 69 -15.48 10.44 17.19
N VAL A 70 -14.72 9.90 16.24
CA VAL A 70 -15.12 9.88 14.82
C VAL A 70 -16.30 8.93 14.62
N HIS A 71 -16.23 7.71 15.16
CA HIS A 71 -17.32 6.73 15.05
C HIS A 71 -18.55 7.18 15.83
N LYS A 72 -18.38 7.70 17.05
CA LYS A 72 -19.46 8.30 17.83
C LYS A 72 -20.17 9.41 17.04
N ARG A 73 -19.41 10.36 16.48
CA ARG A 73 -19.98 11.44 15.66
C ARG A 73 -20.75 10.91 14.45
N PHE A 74 -20.27 9.83 13.81
CA PHE A 74 -21.00 9.20 12.73
C PHE A 74 -22.30 8.59 13.24
N VAL A 75 -22.26 7.75 14.28
CA VAL A 75 -23.42 7.05 14.84
C VAL A 75 -24.47 8.02 15.38
N ASP A 76 -24.08 9.05 16.15
CA ASP A 76 -24.99 10.04 16.76
C ASP A 76 -25.82 10.82 15.72
N ARG A 77 -25.36 10.86 14.46
CA ARG A 77 -26.04 11.54 13.34
C ARG A 77 -26.97 10.62 12.55
N LYS A 78 -27.06 9.34 12.89
CA LYS A 78 -27.84 8.35 12.14
C LYS A 78 -29.10 7.98 12.89
N ASP A 79 -30.13 7.72 12.10
CA ASP A 79 -31.30 6.99 12.54
C ASP A 79 -31.09 5.51 12.20
N PRO A 80 -30.93 4.62 13.19
CA PRO A 80 -30.70 3.19 12.94
C PRO A 80 -31.77 2.56 12.04
N ALA A 81 -33.02 3.02 12.11
CA ALA A 81 -34.13 2.49 11.32
C ALA A 81 -34.06 2.88 9.83
N LYS A 82 -33.27 3.92 9.48
CA LYS A 82 -33.10 4.40 8.11
C LYS A 82 -31.80 3.93 7.45
N LEU A 83 -30.93 3.24 8.18
CA LEU A 83 -29.67 2.77 7.63
C LEU A 83 -29.91 1.69 6.56
N LYS A 84 -29.50 1.99 5.33
CA LYS A 84 -29.47 1.04 4.21
C LYS A 84 -28.11 0.37 4.07
N TRP A 85 -27.04 1.14 4.29
CA TRP A 85 -25.67 0.68 4.13
C TRP A 85 -24.86 0.82 5.41
N MET A 86 -24.15 -0.25 5.76
CA MET A 86 -23.16 -0.27 6.82
C MET A 86 -21.86 -0.90 6.32
N GLY A 87 -20.73 -0.53 6.90
CA GLY A 87 -19.48 -1.19 6.54
C GLY A 87 -18.25 -0.57 7.15
N ASP A 88 -17.09 -0.89 6.58
CA ASP A 88 -15.81 -0.38 7.03
C ASP A 88 -14.90 -0.02 5.86
N LYS A 89 -14.08 0.98 6.10
CA LYS A 89 -12.99 1.34 5.23
C LYS A 89 -11.69 0.88 5.83
N PHE A 90 -10.92 0.15 5.04
CA PHE A 90 -9.52 -0.08 5.31
C PHE A 90 -8.77 -0.19 3.98
N PRO A 91 -7.77 0.67 3.69
CA PRO A 91 -7.08 0.63 2.40
C PRO A 91 -6.57 -0.78 2.05
N GLN A 92 -6.05 -1.51 3.04
CA GLN A 92 -5.49 -2.84 2.82
C GLN A 92 -6.53 -3.96 2.66
N TYR A 93 -7.83 -3.65 2.64
CA TYR A 93 -8.83 -4.64 2.22
C TYR A 93 -8.61 -5.12 0.78
N THR A 94 -7.85 -4.39 -0.05
CA THR A 94 -7.36 -4.88 -1.35
C THR A 94 -6.64 -6.22 -1.25
N LYS A 95 -6.00 -6.53 -0.11
CA LYS A 95 -5.28 -7.80 0.10
C LYS A 95 -6.21 -8.99 0.37
N SER A 96 -7.48 -8.74 0.64
CA SER A 96 -8.43 -9.75 1.11
C SER A 96 -9.82 -9.54 0.52
N LEU A 97 -9.93 -8.98 -0.69
CA LEU A 97 -11.22 -8.71 -1.33
C LEU A 97 -12.03 -10.00 -1.53
N ASP A 98 -11.37 -11.06 -2.02
CA ASP A 98 -11.99 -12.38 -2.19
C ASP A 98 -12.55 -12.93 -0.87
N LEU A 99 -11.74 -12.91 0.19
CA LEU A 99 -12.13 -13.41 1.50
C LEU A 99 -13.26 -12.57 2.11
N LEU A 100 -13.21 -11.25 1.99
CA LEU A 100 -14.29 -10.37 2.44
C LEU A 100 -15.58 -10.64 1.67
N SER A 101 -15.51 -10.84 0.36
CA SER A 101 -16.68 -11.18 -0.44
C SER A 101 -17.25 -12.56 -0.07
N GLU A 102 -16.38 -13.52 0.24
CA GLU A 102 -16.79 -14.86 0.68
C GLU A 102 -17.49 -14.80 2.05
N ASN A 103 -16.90 -14.07 3.00
CA ASN A 103 -17.46 -13.91 4.35
C ASN A 103 -18.72 -13.03 4.38
N ASN A 104 -18.91 -12.18 3.37
CA ASN A 104 -20.01 -11.23 3.30
C ASN A 104 -20.72 -11.32 1.94
N PRO A 105 -21.46 -12.41 1.65
CA PRO A 105 -22.11 -12.60 0.36
C PRO A 105 -23.08 -11.46 0.03
N GLY A 106 -22.92 -10.89 -1.17
CA GLY A 106 -23.71 -9.74 -1.62
C GLY A 106 -23.22 -8.38 -1.14
N ALA A 107 -22.10 -8.30 -0.41
CA ALA A 107 -21.49 -7.02 -0.10
C ALA A 107 -21.04 -6.29 -1.37
N SER A 108 -21.08 -4.95 -1.30
CA SER A 108 -20.56 -4.07 -2.33
C SER A 108 -19.16 -3.57 -1.97
N PHE A 109 -18.36 -3.29 -2.99
CA PHE A 109 -16.99 -2.82 -2.84
C PHE A 109 -16.80 -1.52 -3.61
N ILE A 110 -16.29 -0.48 -2.93
CA ILE A 110 -15.78 0.71 -3.60
C ILE A 110 -14.26 0.73 -3.47
N ILE A 111 -13.58 0.67 -4.61
CA ILE A 111 -12.13 0.75 -4.72
C ILE A 111 -11.76 2.14 -5.20
N THR A 112 -11.01 2.86 -4.39
CA THR A 112 -10.52 4.18 -4.78
C THR A 112 -9.24 4.05 -5.61
N TYR A 113 -9.14 4.86 -6.66
CA TYR A 113 -7.96 4.95 -7.53
C TYR A 113 -7.32 6.33 -7.41
N ARG A 114 -6.00 6.41 -7.42
CA ARG A 114 -5.24 7.66 -7.53
C ARG A 114 -3.98 7.41 -8.34
N PRO A 115 -3.55 8.33 -9.23
CA PRO A 115 -2.34 8.16 -10.02
C PRO A 115 -1.12 7.84 -9.16
N VAL A 116 -0.24 6.99 -9.68
CA VAL A 116 0.93 6.47 -8.96
C VAL A 116 1.87 7.58 -8.49
N GLU A 117 2.00 8.64 -9.28
CA GLU A 117 2.81 9.82 -9.01
C GLU A 117 2.41 10.44 -7.66
N GLU A 118 1.11 10.68 -7.48
CA GLU A 118 0.60 11.32 -6.27
C GLU A 118 0.59 10.39 -5.05
N VAL A 119 0.46 9.07 -5.28
CA VAL A 119 0.53 8.08 -4.21
C VAL A 119 1.97 7.95 -3.69
N ALA A 120 2.95 7.84 -4.58
CA ALA A 120 4.36 7.77 -4.23
C ALA A 120 4.84 9.07 -3.55
N GLU A 121 4.50 10.23 -4.10
CA GLU A 121 4.78 11.55 -3.50
C GLU A 121 4.18 11.67 -2.08
N SER A 122 2.96 11.17 -1.88
CA SER A 122 2.33 11.20 -0.55
C SER A 122 2.96 10.25 0.45
N HIS A 123 3.57 9.14 0.02
CA HIS A 123 4.32 8.27 0.93
C HIS A 123 5.68 8.88 1.27
N GLU A 124 6.36 9.47 0.29
CA GLU A 124 7.64 10.15 0.47
C GLU A 124 7.53 11.31 1.46
N ALA A 125 6.47 12.10 1.36
CA ALA A 125 6.19 13.18 2.31
C ALA A 125 6.08 12.67 3.77
N ARG A 126 5.51 11.48 3.96
CA ARG A 126 5.40 10.86 5.29
C ARG A 126 6.72 10.26 5.75
N SER A 127 7.51 9.66 4.86
CA SER A 127 8.83 9.12 5.24
C SER A 127 9.82 10.21 5.62
N ASN A 128 9.68 11.40 5.03
CA ASN A 128 10.47 12.57 5.37
C ASN A 128 10.10 13.19 6.72
N ASN A 129 8.98 12.80 7.32
CA ASN A 129 8.68 13.12 8.71
C ASN A 129 9.29 12.03 9.63
N PRO A 130 10.37 12.32 10.38
CA PRO A 130 11.01 11.33 11.24
C PRO A 130 10.11 10.83 12.37
N ASP A 131 9.12 11.64 12.79
CA ASP A 131 8.17 11.29 13.85
C ASP A 131 6.98 10.47 13.31
N ASP A 132 6.93 10.22 12.00
CA ASP A 132 5.90 9.38 11.41
C ASP A 132 6.14 7.91 11.78
N ALA A 133 5.34 7.40 12.71
CA ALA A 133 5.42 6.02 13.20
C ALA A 133 5.26 4.95 12.11
N TRP A 134 4.77 5.30 10.92
CA TRP A 134 4.56 4.35 9.82
C TRP A 134 5.75 4.31 8.85
N LEU A 135 6.29 5.46 8.46
CA LEU A 135 7.28 5.57 7.38
C LEU A 135 8.55 6.33 7.72
N GLY A 136 8.66 6.96 8.90
CA GLY A 136 9.80 7.81 9.26
C GLY A 136 11.16 7.17 8.95
N GLY A 137 11.94 7.83 8.11
CA GLY A 137 13.29 7.39 7.71
C GLY A 137 13.37 6.21 6.74
N ARG A 138 12.24 5.77 6.14
CA ARG A 138 12.21 4.73 5.11
C ARG A 138 12.18 5.32 3.70
N ASP A 139 12.35 4.49 2.69
CA ASP A 139 12.17 4.87 1.28
C ASP A 139 10.66 4.93 0.96
N GLY A 140 10.01 6.03 1.35
CA GLY A 140 8.56 6.19 1.24
C GLY A 140 8.09 6.13 -0.21
N PHE A 141 8.83 6.75 -1.13
CA PHE A 141 8.53 6.76 -2.55
C PHE A 141 8.42 5.34 -3.12
N MET A 142 9.44 4.50 -2.94
CA MET A 142 9.42 3.12 -3.46
C MET A 142 8.37 2.26 -2.75
N ILE A 143 8.17 2.45 -1.44
CA ILE A 143 7.09 1.75 -0.70
C ILE A 143 5.72 2.12 -1.28
N GLY A 144 5.48 3.39 -1.58
CA GLY A 144 4.24 3.88 -2.17
C GLY A 144 3.99 3.26 -3.54
N LEU A 145 5.01 3.26 -4.41
CA LEU A 145 4.97 2.64 -5.74
C LEU A 145 4.67 1.13 -5.68
N GLN A 146 5.37 0.40 -4.80
CA GLN A 146 5.15 -1.05 -4.62
C GLN A 146 3.75 -1.37 -4.09
N ASN A 147 3.29 -0.61 -3.08
CA ASN A 147 1.95 -0.77 -2.55
C ASN A 147 0.89 -0.49 -3.61
N TRP A 148 1.05 0.58 -4.39
CA TRP A 148 0.14 0.93 -5.48
C TRP A 148 0.03 -0.19 -6.51
N ASN A 149 1.17 -0.71 -7.01
CA ASN A 149 1.18 -1.82 -7.98
C ASN A 149 0.48 -3.07 -7.44
N ARG A 150 0.75 -3.42 -6.17
CA ARG A 150 0.13 -4.58 -5.53
C ARG A 150 -1.37 -4.38 -5.38
N ASP A 151 -1.79 -3.23 -4.86
CA ASP A 151 -3.17 -2.96 -4.52
C ASP A 151 -4.06 -2.88 -5.79
N LEU A 152 -3.54 -2.34 -6.90
CA LEU A 152 -4.24 -2.35 -8.19
C LEU A 152 -4.30 -3.74 -8.83
N ARG A 153 -3.23 -4.53 -8.79
CA ARG A 153 -3.25 -5.92 -9.28
C ARG A 153 -4.30 -6.75 -8.56
N ARG A 154 -4.36 -6.64 -7.23
CA ARG A 154 -5.40 -7.33 -6.44
C ARG A 154 -6.82 -6.86 -6.78
N ALA A 155 -7.01 -5.56 -7.03
CA ALA A 155 -8.30 -5.04 -7.47
C ALA A 155 -8.71 -5.62 -8.84
N ARG A 156 -7.78 -5.65 -9.80
CA ARG A 156 -7.99 -6.26 -11.13
C ARG A 156 -8.31 -7.75 -11.00
N GLU A 157 -7.47 -8.51 -10.29
CA GLU A 157 -7.67 -9.95 -10.04
C GLU A 157 -9.06 -10.23 -9.44
N PHE A 158 -9.46 -9.46 -8.42
CA PHE A 158 -10.76 -9.60 -7.78
C PHE A 158 -11.92 -9.38 -8.76
N ILE A 159 -11.85 -8.33 -9.59
CA ILE A 159 -12.90 -8.02 -10.57
C ILE A 159 -12.92 -9.06 -11.70
N GLU A 160 -11.77 -9.39 -12.29
CA GLU A 160 -11.65 -10.36 -13.38
C GLU A 160 -12.07 -11.77 -12.94
N SER A 161 -11.92 -12.11 -11.66
CA SER A 161 -12.37 -13.40 -11.11
C SER A 161 -13.89 -13.59 -11.16
N GLY A 162 -14.66 -12.50 -11.28
CA GLY A 162 -16.12 -12.53 -11.28
C GLY A 162 -16.76 -12.99 -9.96
N VAL A 163 -15.98 -13.09 -8.89
CA VAL A 163 -16.44 -13.56 -7.56
C VAL A 163 -17.49 -12.63 -6.99
N ASN A 164 -17.30 -11.34 -7.19
CA ASN A 164 -18.26 -10.34 -6.82
C ASN A 164 -18.43 -9.32 -7.94
N PRO A 165 -19.61 -9.24 -8.55
CA PRO A 165 -19.88 -8.25 -9.58
C PRO A 165 -20.22 -6.84 -9.02
N ASN A 166 -20.38 -6.68 -7.69
CA ASN A 166 -20.76 -5.41 -7.05
C ASN A 166 -19.53 -4.57 -6.69
N VAL A 167 -18.79 -4.14 -7.71
CA VAL A 167 -17.55 -3.35 -7.54
C VAL A 167 -17.66 -2.02 -8.28
N LEU A 168 -17.32 -0.93 -7.59
CA LEU A 168 -17.19 0.40 -8.16
C LEU A 168 -15.75 0.91 -8.01
N ILE A 169 -15.12 1.39 -9.09
CA ILE A 169 -13.84 2.07 -8.99
C ILE A 169 -14.06 3.58 -9.11
N ILE A 170 -13.62 4.32 -8.09
CA ILE A 170 -13.74 5.79 -8.06
C ILE A 170 -12.36 6.44 -8.12
N GLY A 171 -12.15 7.25 -9.14
CA GLY A 171 -10.98 8.11 -9.25
C GLY A 171 -10.98 9.19 -8.19
N TYR A 172 -9.85 9.36 -7.51
CA TYR A 172 -9.62 10.41 -6.52
C TYR A 172 -9.96 11.79 -7.11
N HIS A 173 -9.48 12.08 -8.31
CA HIS A 173 -9.76 13.35 -8.98
C HIS A 173 -11.23 13.50 -9.38
N ASP A 174 -11.88 12.44 -9.86
CA ASP A 174 -13.29 12.50 -10.23
C ASP A 174 -14.15 12.81 -9.00
N PHE A 175 -13.85 12.18 -7.87
CA PHE A 175 -14.59 12.39 -6.63
C PHE A 175 -14.39 13.79 -6.00
N PHE A 176 -13.20 14.39 -6.12
CA PHE A 176 -12.90 15.69 -5.51
C PHE A 176 -13.18 16.90 -6.41
N TYR A 177 -13.08 16.73 -7.73
CA TYR A 177 -13.14 17.83 -8.68
C TYR A 177 -14.34 17.73 -9.62
N ARG A 178 -14.91 16.54 -9.80
CA ARG A 178 -16.07 16.30 -10.66
C ARG A 178 -17.25 15.83 -9.83
N ASN A 179 -17.44 16.40 -8.63
CA ASN A 179 -18.45 15.99 -7.66
C ASN A 179 -19.84 15.84 -8.29
N GLU A 180 -20.25 16.80 -9.11
CA GLU A 180 -21.58 16.81 -9.74
C GLU A 180 -21.76 15.64 -10.72
N ALA A 181 -20.68 15.17 -11.36
CA ALA A 181 -20.72 13.98 -12.20
C ALA A 181 -20.57 12.69 -11.37
N CYS A 182 -19.76 12.70 -10.31
CA CYS A 182 -19.47 11.53 -9.48
C CYS A 182 -20.63 11.13 -8.55
N ILE A 183 -21.41 12.10 -8.07
CA ILE A 183 -22.57 11.85 -7.20
C ILE A 183 -23.60 10.95 -7.88
N PRO A 184 -24.07 11.20 -9.12
CA PRO A 184 -24.98 10.30 -9.82
C PRO A 184 -24.48 8.86 -9.93
N LEU A 185 -23.18 8.65 -10.21
CA LEU A 185 -22.59 7.32 -10.30
C LEU A 185 -22.66 6.57 -8.96
N ILE A 186 -22.29 7.24 -7.86
CA ILE A 186 -22.32 6.66 -6.51
C ILE A 186 -23.76 6.44 -6.04
N SER A 187 -24.64 7.40 -6.29
CA SER A 187 -26.09 7.34 -6.02
C SER A 187 -26.71 6.11 -6.65
N ARG A 188 -26.44 5.90 -7.94
CA ARG A 188 -26.88 4.73 -8.71
C ARG A 188 -26.29 3.42 -8.18
N PHE A 189 -24.99 3.37 -7.96
CA PHE A 189 -24.32 2.17 -7.43
C PHE A 189 -24.86 1.73 -6.06
N LEU A 190 -25.24 2.69 -5.21
CA LEU A 190 -25.74 2.43 -3.86
C LEU A 190 -27.28 2.39 -3.77
N ASP A 191 -28.01 2.66 -4.86
CA ASP A 191 -29.46 2.88 -4.87
C ASP A 191 -29.90 3.86 -3.76
N LEU A 192 -29.26 5.03 -3.75
CA LEU A 192 -29.49 6.10 -2.78
C LEU A 192 -29.81 7.41 -3.47
N GLU A 193 -30.72 8.20 -2.91
CA GLU A 193 -31.03 9.54 -3.40
C GLU A 193 -30.14 10.59 -2.71
N PHE A 194 -29.30 11.25 -3.49
CA PHE A 194 -28.42 12.31 -3.00
C PHE A 194 -29.12 13.66 -3.12
N ASP A 195 -29.87 14.04 -2.09
CA ASP A 195 -30.58 15.31 -2.05
C ASP A 195 -29.64 16.54 -2.02
N GLY A 196 -30.23 17.73 -2.12
CA GLY A 196 -29.47 18.99 -2.12
C GLY A 196 -28.65 19.22 -0.84
N SER A 197 -29.05 18.63 0.29
CA SER A 197 -28.34 18.75 1.56
C SER A 197 -27.04 17.93 1.55
N VAL A 198 -27.10 16.70 1.05
CA VAL A 198 -25.93 15.82 0.89
C VAL A 198 -24.98 16.42 -0.14
N GLN A 199 -25.50 16.88 -1.29
CA GLN A 199 -24.70 17.55 -2.32
C GLN A 199 -24.00 18.81 -1.78
N LYS A 200 -24.71 19.62 -0.98
CA LYS A 200 -24.11 20.80 -0.32
C LYS A 200 -22.99 20.37 0.64
N ALA A 201 -23.24 19.39 1.50
CA ALA A 201 -22.23 18.89 2.44
C ALA A 201 -20.97 18.39 1.71
N TRP A 202 -21.14 17.70 0.58
CA TRP A 202 -20.04 17.23 -0.26
C TRP A 202 -19.23 18.38 -0.88
N ARG A 203 -19.90 19.42 -1.37
CA ARG A 203 -19.23 20.63 -1.87
C ARG A 203 -18.44 21.34 -0.77
N ASP A 204 -19.03 21.48 0.42
CA ASP A 204 -18.39 22.12 1.57
C ASP A 204 -17.16 21.32 2.03
N LEU A 205 -17.27 19.99 2.12
CA LEU A 205 -16.14 19.10 2.44
C LEU A 205 -15.04 19.15 1.38
N SER A 206 -15.39 19.31 0.10
CA SER A 206 -14.40 19.40 -0.99
C SER A 206 -13.64 20.70 -0.94
N ARG A 207 -14.32 21.81 -0.65
CA ARG A 207 -13.67 23.10 -0.41
C ARG A 207 -12.74 23.04 0.81
N ASP A 208 -13.19 22.43 1.91
CA ASP A 208 -12.37 22.25 3.11
C ASP A 208 -11.13 21.40 2.80
N PHE A 209 -11.32 20.28 2.10
CA PHE A 209 -10.23 19.39 1.71
C PHE A 209 -9.20 20.09 0.82
N GLU A 210 -9.64 20.77 -0.23
CA GLU A 210 -8.74 21.49 -1.16
C GLU A 210 -8.01 22.64 -0.47
N SER A 211 -8.67 23.37 0.45
CA SER A 211 -7.99 24.44 1.20
C SER A 211 -6.90 23.93 2.16
N LYS A 212 -7.00 22.67 2.63
CA LYS A 212 -6.02 22.02 3.50
C LYS A 212 -5.05 21.11 2.73
N ARG A 213 -5.22 21.00 1.42
CA ARG A 213 -4.45 20.09 0.59
C ARG A 213 -3.00 20.57 0.55
N ARG A 214 -2.07 19.63 0.80
CA ARG A 214 -0.64 19.90 0.61
C ARG A 214 -0.39 20.29 -0.86
N GLY A 215 0.39 21.35 -1.06
CA GLY A 215 0.89 21.69 -2.39
C GLY A 215 1.57 20.50 -3.05
N LYS A 216 1.39 20.33 -4.36
CA LYS A 216 2.08 19.28 -5.12
C LYS A 216 3.56 19.65 -5.21
N GLU A 217 4.42 18.73 -4.81
CA GLU A 217 5.84 18.79 -5.10
C GLU A 217 6.12 18.19 -6.47
N PHE A 218 6.96 18.84 -7.26
CA PHE A 218 7.34 18.29 -8.55
C PHE A 218 8.22 17.05 -8.35
N LEU A 219 7.88 15.96 -9.05
CA LEU A 219 8.73 14.77 -9.10
C LEU A 219 10.09 15.11 -9.72
N THR A 220 11.15 14.71 -9.03
CA THR A 220 12.53 14.74 -9.56
C THR A 220 12.67 13.83 -10.77
N GLU A 221 13.71 14.04 -11.58
CA GLU A 221 13.98 13.18 -12.74
C GLU A 221 14.21 11.71 -12.33
N GLU A 222 14.91 11.48 -11.22
CA GLU A 222 15.13 10.14 -10.67
C GLU A 222 13.81 9.47 -10.26
N GLN A 223 12.90 10.20 -9.59
CA GLN A 223 11.59 9.69 -9.21
C GLN A 223 10.71 9.34 -10.41
N ARG A 224 10.73 10.17 -11.47
CA ARG A 224 10.01 9.87 -12.72
C ARG A 224 10.57 8.62 -13.38
N ALA A 225 11.90 8.52 -13.49
CA ALA A 225 12.55 7.34 -14.04
C ALA A 225 12.23 6.06 -13.24
N LEU A 226 12.09 6.16 -11.91
CA LEU A 226 11.64 5.04 -11.07
C LEU A 226 10.19 4.65 -11.37
N ILE A 227 9.28 5.61 -11.49
CA ILE A 227 7.88 5.35 -11.87
C ILE A 227 7.82 4.71 -13.25
N ASP A 228 8.47 5.28 -14.27
CA ASP A 228 8.45 4.78 -15.64
C ASP A 228 8.97 3.35 -15.72
N LYS A 229 9.96 3.02 -14.90
CA LYS A 229 10.57 1.69 -14.86
C LYS A 229 9.74 0.66 -14.10
N HIS A 230 9.02 1.05 -13.06
CA HIS A 230 8.47 0.11 -12.09
C HIS A 230 6.95 0.17 -11.93
N ALA A 231 6.26 1.20 -12.41
CA ALA A 231 4.81 1.26 -12.36
C ALA A 231 4.19 0.19 -13.28
N ASP A 232 3.19 -0.51 -12.75
CA ASP A 232 2.40 -1.49 -13.49
C ASP A 232 1.38 -0.77 -14.39
N ARG A 233 1.88 -0.18 -15.48
CA ARG A 233 1.08 0.62 -16.42
C ARG A 233 0.02 -0.21 -17.15
N GLU A 234 0.24 -1.51 -17.31
CA GLU A 234 -0.76 -2.41 -17.89
C GLU A 234 -1.98 -2.52 -16.99
N THR A 235 -1.77 -2.81 -15.70
CA THR A 235 -2.86 -2.86 -14.72
C THR A 235 -3.54 -1.51 -14.56
N GLU A 236 -2.78 -0.41 -14.56
CA GLU A 236 -3.35 0.94 -14.52
C GLU A 236 -4.26 1.24 -15.72
N ALA A 237 -3.79 0.93 -16.93
CA ALA A 237 -4.58 1.12 -18.15
C ALA A 237 -5.88 0.31 -18.10
N TRP A 238 -5.82 -0.93 -17.60
CA TRP A 238 -7.00 -1.75 -17.37
C TRP A 238 -7.97 -1.10 -16.38
N ILE A 239 -7.48 -0.59 -15.24
CA ILE A 239 -8.31 0.07 -14.22
C ILE A 239 -8.98 1.32 -14.80
N LEU A 240 -8.24 2.12 -15.58
CA LEU A 240 -8.76 3.33 -16.22
C LEU A 240 -9.81 3.01 -17.28
N ASP A 241 -9.60 1.97 -18.09
CA ASP A 241 -10.59 1.48 -19.04
C ASP A 241 -11.85 0.97 -18.34
N TYR A 242 -11.69 0.21 -17.26
CA TYR A 242 -12.81 -0.24 -16.43
C TYR A 242 -13.60 0.95 -15.88
N MET A 243 -12.93 1.94 -15.28
CA MET A 243 -13.59 3.17 -14.82
C MET A 243 -14.34 3.88 -15.94
N LYS A 244 -13.72 4.01 -17.12
CA LYS A 244 -14.36 4.62 -18.29
C LYS A 244 -15.65 3.89 -18.68
N LYS A 245 -15.62 2.56 -18.73
CA LYS A 245 -16.81 1.73 -18.99
C LYS A 245 -17.90 1.96 -17.94
N GLN A 246 -17.54 2.07 -16.65
CA GLN A 246 -18.51 2.39 -15.59
C GLN A 246 -19.23 3.74 -15.82
N TRP A 247 -18.54 4.70 -16.43
CA TRP A 247 -19.13 5.99 -16.80
C TRP A 247 -20.01 5.91 -18.06
N GLU A 248 -19.58 5.17 -19.08
CA GLU A 248 -20.32 5.04 -20.34
C GLU A 248 -21.57 4.17 -20.16
N GLU A 249 -21.46 3.12 -19.36
CA GLU A 249 -22.52 2.16 -19.06
C GLU A 249 -23.25 2.51 -17.77
N LEU A 250 -23.49 3.81 -17.56
CA LEU A 250 -24.20 4.36 -16.41
C LEU A 250 -25.61 3.75 -16.23
N GLU A 251 -26.20 3.20 -17.30
CA GLU A 251 -27.48 2.49 -17.30
C GLU A 251 -27.41 1.11 -16.64
N LEU A 252 -26.25 0.45 -16.60
CA LEU A 252 -26.04 -0.78 -15.81
C LEU A 252 -26.21 -0.55 -14.31
N TYR A 253 -26.29 0.71 -13.90
CA TYR A 253 -26.54 1.14 -12.54
C TYR A 253 -27.85 1.96 -12.41
N SER A 254 -28.78 1.96 -13.39
CA SER A 254 -30.09 2.64 -13.20
C SER A 254 -30.82 2.08 -11.98
N PRO A 255 -31.67 2.81 -11.24
CA PRO A 255 -32.32 2.25 -10.03
C PRO A 255 -33.06 0.93 -10.28
N GLU A 256 -33.73 0.78 -11.42
CA GLU A 256 -34.43 -0.45 -11.81
C GLU A 256 -33.44 -1.56 -12.21
N ALA A 257 -32.44 -1.24 -13.03
CA ALA A 257 -31.40 -2.18 -13.39
C ALA A 257 -30.61 -2.57 -12.14
N ALA A 258 -30.13 -1.62 -11.35
CA ALA A 258 -29.47 -1.78 -10.07
C ALA A 258 -30.32 -2.59 -9.10
N ARG A 259 -31.64 -2.45 -8.97
CA ARG A 259 -32.42 -3.32 -8.07
C ARG A 259 -32.49 -4.76 -8.56
N ALA A 260 -32.91 -4.95 -9.81
CA ALA A 260 -32.99 -6.29 -10.41
C ALA A 260 -31.61 -6.96 -10.41
N THR A 261 -30.59 -6.18 -10.78
CA THR A 261 -29.20 -6.58 -10.90
C THR A 261 -28.54 -6.73 -9.53
N ILE A 262 -28.82 -5.93 -8.50
CA ILE A 262 -28.27 -6.11 -7.16
C ILE A 262 -28.82 -7.40 -6.57
N ASP A 263 -30.12 -7.67 -6.69
CA ASP A 263 -30.71 -8.91 -6.18
C ASP A 263 -30.26 -10.14 -6.97
N GLU A 264 -30.13 -10.03 -8.30
CA GLU A 264 -29.57 -11.09 -9.14
C GLU A 264 -28.07 -11.30 -8.91
N ARG A 265 -27.27 -10.22 -8.87
CA ARG A 265 -25.84 -10.23 -8.56
C ARG A 265 -25.60 -10.76 -7.16
N ARG A 266 -26.46 -10.43 -6.20
CA ARG A 266 -26.40 -10.95 -4.83
C ARG A 266 -26.71 -12.44 -4.81
N ARG A 267 -27.78 -12.88 -5.47
CA ARG A 267 -28.10 -14.31 -5.61
C ARG A 267 -26.95 -15.08 -6.28
N TYR A 268 -26.38 -14.50 -7.34
CA TYR A 268 -25.22 -15.06 -8.04
C TYR A 268 -23.96 -15.08 -7.14
N ALA A 269 -23.66 -14.01 -6.43
CA ALA A 269 -22.54 -13.97 -5.50
C ALA A 269 -22.71 -14.98 -4.36
N ILE A 270 -23.93 -15.14 -3.84
CA ILE A 270 -24.27 -16.19 -2.86
C ILE A 270 -24.06 -17.58 -3.47
N SER A 271 -24.56 -17.85 -4.68
CA SER A 271 -24.39 -19.16 -5.31
C SER A 271 -22.92 -19.49 -5.58
N VAL A 272 -22.14 -18.51 -6.07
CA VAL A 272 -20.69 -18.67 -6.29
C VAL A 272 -19.97 -18.91 -4.95
N ALA A 273 -20.34 -18.18 -3.89
CA ALA A 273 -19.78 -18.38 -2.56
C ALA A 273 -20.11 -19.77 -2.00
N GLU A 274 -21.35 -20.25 -2.18
CA GLU A 274 -21.78 -21.60 -1.77
C GLU A 274 -21.04 -22.69 -2.55
N GLU A 275 -20.86 -22.53 -3.87
CA GLU A 275 -20.08 -23.47 -4.69
C GLU A 275 -18.61 -23.53 -4.23
N ARG A 276 -18.01 -22.38 -3.93
CA ARG A 276 -16.65 -22.33 -3.38
C ARG A 276 -16.56 -22.90 -1.97
N ALA A 277 -17.56 -22.70 -1.13
CA ALA A 277 -17.63 -23.31 0.19
C ALA A 277 -17.71 -24.85 0.09
N LYS A 278 -18.49 -25.37 -0.87
CA LYS A 278 -18.52 -26.80 -1.21
C LYS A 278 -17.15 -27.29 -1.70
N GLU A 279 -16.48 -26.51 -2.55
CA GLU A 279 -15.12 -26.80 -3.01
C GLU A 279 -14.10 -26.80 -1.86
N LYS A 280 -14.19 -25.86 -0.90
CA LYS A 280 -13.35 -25.83 0.31
C LYS A 280 -13.57 -27.04 1.23
N ASN A 281 -14.75 -27.64 1.17
CA ASN A 281 -15.10 -28.87 1.88
C ASN A 281 -14.73 -30.14 1.09
N ARG A 282 -14.19 -30.04 -0.13
CA ARG A 282 -13.53 -31.16 -0.80
C ARG A 282 -12.30 -31.60 0.02
N PRO A 283 -11.93 -32.89 -0.03
CA PRO A 283 -10.92 -33.47 0.84
C PRO A 283 -9.62 -32.64 0.92
N ARG A 284 -9.06 -32.61 2.14
CA ARG A 284 -7.92 -31.79 2.62
C ARG A 284 -6.70 -31.60 1.70
N PRO A 285 -6.28 -32.54 0.82
CA PRO A 285 -4.98 -32.41 0.13
C PRO A 285 -4.81 -31.14 -0.70
N VAL A 286 -5.87 -30.62 -1.32
CA VAL A 286 -5.78 -29.44 -2.21
C VAL A 286 -5.66 -28.13 -1.42
N ARG A 287 -6.33 -28.05 -0.26
CA ARG A 287 -6.33 -26.85 0.59
C ARG A 287 -5.00 -26.63 1.28
N GLU A 288 -4.38 -27.71 1.77
CA GLU A 288 -3.03 -27.67 2.36
C GLU A 288 -1.98 -27.25 1.33
N LEU A 289 -2.11 -27.68 0.07
CA LEU A 289 -1.20 -27.28 -0.99
C LEU A 289 -1.32 -25.79 -1.33
N ARG A 290 -2.54 -25.22 -1.42
CA ARG A 290 -2.71 -23.78 -1.67
C ARG A 290 -2.15 -22.91 -0.56
N GLY A 291 -2.46 -23.22 0.70
CA GLY A 291 -1.90 -22.48 1.83
C GLY A 291 -0.37 -22.55 1.88
N ARG A 292 0.20 -23.70 1.52
CA ARG A 292 1.65 -23.88 1.43
C ARG A 292 2.27 -23.10 0.26
N ILE A 293 1.56 -22.92 -0.85
CA ILE A 293 2.01 -22.07 -1.96
C ILE A 293 2.05 -20.61 -1.52
N GLU A 294 0.98 -20.07 -0.93
CA GLU A 294 0.95 -18.68 -0.44
C GLU A 294 2.04 -18.42 0.61
N GLU A 295 2.24 -19.33 1.55
CA GLU A 295 3.31 -19.21 2.56
C GLU A 295 4.71 -19.22 1.91
N LEU A 296 4.90 -20.03 0.86
CA LEU A 296 6.15 -20.08 0.11
C LEU A 296 6.37 -18.81 -0.74
N GLU A 297 5.33 -18.24 -1.32
CA GLU A 297 5.38 -16.96 -2.05
C GLU A 297 5.79 -15.82 -1.11
N ASP A 298 5.16 -15.72 0.05
CA ASP A 298 5.50 -14.73 1.08
C ASP A 298 6.95 -14.89 1.58
N LYS A 299 7.40 -16.13 1.79
CA LYS A 299 8.80 -16.43 2.15
C LYS A 299 9.76 -16.04 1.02
N LEU A 300 9.41 -16.36 -0.23
CA LEU A 300 10.22 -16.04 -1.39
C LEU A 300 10.36 -14.51 -1.56
N GLU A 301 9.28 -13.75 -1.37
CA GLU A 301 9.31 -12.30 -1.45
C GLU A 301 10.19 -11.69 -0.33
N LYS A 302 10.09 -12.20 0.90
CA LYS A 302 10.99 -11.79 2.00
C LYS A 302 12.45 -12.10 1.70
N GLU A 303 12.76 -13.27 1.16
CA GLU A 303 14.14 -13.63 0.79
C GLU A 303 14.65 -12.82 -0.39
N ARG A 304 13.82 -12.49 -1.39
CA ARG A 304 14.17 -11.55 -2.47
C ARG A 304 14.52 -10.18 -1.90
N GLY A 305 13.72 -9.65 -0.97
CA GLY A 305 14.03 -8.39 -0.29
C GLY A 305 15.36 -8.43 0.49
N LYS A 306 15.66 -9.54 1.19
CA LYS A 306 16.96 -9.72 1.87
C LYS A 306 18.11 -9.81 0.87
N ALA A 307 17.93 -10.52 -0.24
CA ALA A 307 18.94 -10.66 -1.30
C ALA A 307 19.27 -9.30 -1.93
N GLU A 308 18.24 -8.50 -2.24
CA GLU A 308 18.42 -7.13 -2.74
C GLU A 308 19.16 -6.24 -1.72
N ALA A 309 18.80 -6.32 -0.44
CA ALA A 309 19.49 -5.59 0.61
C ALA A 309 20.98 -5.98 0.72
N ARG A 310 21.29 -7.28 0.63
CA ARG A 310 22.67 -7.80 0.57
C ARG A 310 23.40 -7.29 -0.67
N GLN A 311 22.75 -7.29 -1.83
CA GLN A 311 23.34 -6.78 -3.07
C GLN A 311 23.64 -5.28 -2.96
N LYS A 312 22.73 -4.48 -2.41
CA LYS A 312 22.96 -3.05 -2.13
C LYS A 312 24.14 -2.84 -1.17
N LYS A 313 24.24 -3.64 -0.10
CA LYS A 313 25.38 -3.62 0.84
C LYS A 313 26.70 -3.96 0.16
N ASN A 314 26.73 -4.99 -0.68
CA ASN A 314 27.93 -5.36 -1.44
C ASN A 314 28.36 -4.25 -2.40
N ARG A 315 27.42 -3.63 -3.14
CA ARG A 315 27.75 -2.48 -4.00
C ARG A 315 28.38 -1.32 -3.21
N ARG A 316 27.90 -1.03 -2.00
CA ARG A 316 28.50 -0.02 -1.10
C ARG A 316 29.92 -0.40 -0.67
N LEU A 317 30.14 -1.68 -0.30
CA LEU A 317 31.46 -2.17 0.07
C LEU A 317 32.44 -2.13 -1.09
N THR A 318 32.02 -2.54 -2.30
CA THR A 318 32.86 -2.46 -3.51
C THR A 318 33.25 -1.02 -3.84
N ARG A 319 32.33 -0.06 -3.71
CA ARG A 319 32.66 1.37 -3.88
C ARG A 319 33.70 1.83 -2.86
N ARG A 320 33.54 1.46 -1.58
CA ARG A 320 34.49 1.80 -0.51
C ARG A 320 35.87 1.18 -0.73
N LEU A 321 35.93 -0.07 -1.20
CA LEU A 321 37.19 -0.73 -1.56
C LEU A 321 37.91 0.03 -2.68
N ARG A 322 37.22 0.39 -3.76
CA ARG A 322 37.82 1.20 -4.84
C ARG A 322 38.35 2.55 -4.35
N THR A 323 37.63 3.21 -3.44
CA THR A 323 38.10 4.46 -2.82
C THR A 323 39.38 4.24 -2.00
N LEU A 324 39.43 3.17 -1.19
CA LEU A 324 40.62 2.83 -0.39
C LEU A 324 41.80 2.43 -1.27
N GLU A 325 41.58 1.66 -2.34
CA GLU A 325 42.61 1.32 -3.33
C GLU A 325 43.18 2.59 -3.98
N GLY A 326 42.32 3.54 -4.37
CA GLY A 326 42.74 4.84 -4.89
C GLY A 326 43.56 5.65 -3.87
N GLN A 327 43.15 5.66 -2.60
CA GLN A 327 43.92 6.30 -1.52
C GLN A 327 45.28 5.62 -1.28
N MET A 328 45.34 4.29 -1.33
CA MET A 328 46.60 3.54 -1.21
C MET A 328 47.54 3.83 -2.38
N GLN A 329 47.04 3.83 -3.62
CA GLN A 329 47.84 4.19 -4.79
C GLN A 329 48.35 5.64 -4.69
N ALA A 330 47.50 6.58 -4.25
CA ALA A 330 47.91 7.95 -4.01
C ALA A 330 49.04 8.04 -2.96
N LEU A 331 48.91 7.32 -1.83
CA LEU A 331 49.95 7.23 -0.81
C LEU A 331 51.25 6.61 -1.35
N GLN A 332 51.19 5.51 -2.09
CA GLN A 332 52.36 4.86 -2.68
C GLN A 332 53.07 5.75 -3.72
N SER A 333 52.30 6.55 -4.46
CA SER A 333 52.84 7.50 -5.44
C SER A 333 53.41 8.77 -4.78
N SER A 334 53.11 9.01 -3.50
CA SER A 334 53.52 10.21 -2.77
C SER A 334 55.04 10.30 -2.60
N ARG A 335 55.55 11.53 -2.52
CA ARG A 335 56.98 11.80 -2.28
C ARG A 335 57.47 11.19 -0.96
N ALA A 336 56.64 11.21 0.08
CA ALA A 336 56.96 10.65 1.39
C ALA A 336 57.17 9.13 1.30
N TRP A 337 56.30 8.41 0.58
CA TRP A 337 56.45 6.97 0.39
C TRP A 337 57.69 6.60 -0.43
N LYS A 338 57.96 7.36 -1.50
CA LYS A 338 59.20 7.21 -2.30
C LYS A 338 60.45 7.42 -1.45
N LEU A 339 60.46 8.43 -0.58
CA LEU A 339 61.54 8.68 0.38
C LEU A 339 61.73 7.51 1.36
N LEU A 340 60.65 7.01 1.96
CA LEU A 340 60.71 5.84 2.85
C LEU A 340 61.26 4.60 2.14
N THR A 341 60.91 4.40 0.87
CA THR A 341 61.38 3.27 0.06
C THR A 341 62.88 3.40 -0.26
N ILE A 342 63.37 4.62 -0.53
CA ILE A 342 64.80 4.88 -0.71
C ILE A 342 65.57 4.63 0.59
N LEU A 343 65.04 5.11 1.72
CA LEU A 343 65.65 4.91 3.04
C LEU A 343 65.73 3.42 3.42
N SER A 344 64.71 2.62 3.10
CA SER A 344 64.74 1.18 3.38
C SER A 344 65.78 0.44 2.53
N LEU A 345 65.93 0.81 1.25
CA LEU A 345 66.98 0.29 0.36
C LEU A 345 68.38 0.63 0.86
N LEU A 346 68.60 1.88 1.31
CA LEU A 346 69.87 2.30 1.89
C LEU A 346 70.19 1.52 3.18
N ARG A 347 69.19 1.30 4.03
CA ARG A 347 69.34 0.50 5.25
C ARG A 347 69.73 -0.94 4.94
N GLY A 348 69.12 -1.56 3.92
CA GLY A 348 69.47 -2.91 3.46
C GLY A 348 70.93 -3.02 2.97
N LYS A 349 71.36 -2.06 2.14
CA LYS A 349 72.76 -1.99 1.67
C LYS A 349 73.75 -1.79 2.82
N ALA A 350 73.40 -0.97 3.81
CA ALA A 350 74.22 -0.77 5.00
C ALA A 350 74.34 -2.06 5.84
N THR A 351 73.25 -2.82 6.00
CA THR A 351 73.29 -4.11 6.71
C THR A 351 74.08 -5.18 5.97
N ASP A 352 73.99 -5.25 4.64
CA ASP A 352 74.78 -6.19 3.84
C ASP A 352 76.26 -5.82 3.80
N GLY A 353 76.57 -4.52 3.72
CA GLY A 353 77.92 -4.01 3.87
C GLY A 353 78.52 -4.39 5.22
N ALA A 354 77.79 -4.17 6.32
CA ALA A 354 78.21 -4.57 7.66
C ALA A 354 78.42 -6.09 7.79
N ARG A 355 77.58 -6.92 7.14
CA ARG A 355 77.78 -8.38 7.09
C ARG A 355 79.02 -8.78 6.32
N ARG A 356 79.28 -8.17 5.14
CA ARG A 356 80.48 -8.44 4.34
C ARG A 356 81.75 -8.05 5.10
N ILE A 357 81.75 -6.90 5.78
CA ILE A 357 82.87 -6.46 6.62
C ILE A 357 83.10 -7.47 7.76
N ARG A 358 82.06 -7.95 8.44
CA ARG A 358 82.22 -9.02 9.44
C ARG A 358 82.79 -10.31 8.85
N ALA A 359 82.38 -10.68 7.64
CA ALA A 359 82.89 -11.88 6.96
C ALA A 359 84.36 -11.76 6.57
N SER A 360 84.82 -10.59 6.09
CA SER A 360 86.23 -10.38 5.71
C SER A 360 87.17 -10.25 6.92
N PHE A 361 86.71 -9.72 8.06
CA PHE A 361 87.51 -9.70 9.30
C PHE A 361 87.49 -11.03 10.06
N GLY A 362 86.53 -11.93 9.81
CA GLY A 362 86.48 -13.27 10.41
C GLY A 362 87.44 -14.30 9.80
N SER A 363 88.00 -14.02 8.61
CA SER A 363 88.89 -14.95 7.88
C SER A 363 90.38 -14.83 8.29
N SER A 364 90.77 -13.76 9.01
CA SER A 364 92.18 -13.49 9.35
C SER A 364 92.62 -13.99 10.74
N ARG A 365 91.85 -14.86 11.40
CA ARG A 365 92.22 -15.52 12.68
C ARG A 365 92.11 -17.04 12.57
N LYS A 366 92.85 -17.63 11.64
CA LYS A 366 93.21 -19.05 11.64
C LYS A 366 94.61 -19.18 11.02
N SER A 367 95.62 -18.84 11.81
CA SER A 367 97.01 -19.23 11.63
C SER A 367 97.68 -19.16 12.99
#